data_AF-A0A7Y5NDN2-F1
#
_entry.id   AF-A0A7Y5NDN2-F1
#
_cell.length_a   1.000
_cell.length_b   1.000
_cell.length_c   1.000
_cell.angle_alpha   90.00
_cell.angle_beta   90.00
_cell.angle_gamma   90.00
#
_symmetry.space_group_name_H-M   'P 1'
#
loop_
_entity.id
_entity.type
_entity.pdbx_description
1 polymer ?
#
loop_
_entity_poly.entity_id
_entity_poly.type
_entity_poly.pdbx_seq_one_letter_code
_entity_poly.pdbx_strand_id
1 'polypeptide(L)'
;MSGARLDRPYVATFSTGASLPTAMVSGNLAFAGGDPLGAVVGLSAKLPFVGEGHEPEAFAIVTSPTGSYSMPYIRPGTYWVLAFKDVNGDGFTTLGGVNRCRPAR
;
A
#
# COMPACT_ATOMS: atom_id res chain seq x y z
N MET A 1 -4.32 39.73 -14.17
CA MET A 1 -3.68 38.88 -13.16
C MET A 1 -3.05 37.70 -13.90
N SER A 2 -1.72 37.61 -14.01
CA SER A 2 -1.05 36.48 -14.68
C SER A 2 -0.54 35.50 -13.62
N GLY A 3 -0.93 34.23 -13.72
CA GLY A 3 -0.44 33.17 -12.83
C GLY A 3 1.08 33.00 -12.97
N ALA A 4 1.76 32.77 -11.83
CA ALA A 4 3.19 32.53 -11.82
C ALA A 4 3.51 31.11 -12.33
N ARG A 5 4.55 31.01 -13.16
CA ARG A 5 5.09 29.73 -13.64
C ARG A 5 5.77 29.01 -12.47
N LEU A 6 5.44 27.74 -12.26
CA LEU A 6 6.16 26.90 -11.31
C LEU A 6 7.42 26.35 -11.99
N ASP A 7 8.60 26.61 -11.42
CA ASP A 7 9.88 26.15 -11.95
C ASP A 7 10.15 24.66 -11.69
N ARG A 8 9.27 24.01 -10.93
CA ARG A 8 9.32 22.58 -10.60
C ARG A 8 7.93 22.03 -10.33
N PRO A 9 7.70 20.72 -10.51
CA PRO A 9 6.44 20.10 -10.09
C PRO A 9 6.18 20.34 -8.60
N TYR A 10 4.92 20.63 -8.29
CA TYR A 10 4.44 20.85 -6.93
C TYR A 10 3.34 19.81 -6.63
N VAL A 11 3.39 19.20 -5.45
CA VAL A 11 2.35 18.31 -4.96
C VAL A 11 1.45 19.11 -4.02
N ALA A 12 0.18 19.27 -4.39
CA ALA A 12 -0.82 19.88 -3.54
C ALA A 12 -1.59 18.79 -2.78
N THR A 13 -1.55 18.83 -1.45
CA THR A 13 -2.42 17.99 -0.62
C THR A 13 -3.73 18.75 -0.36
N PHE A 14 -4.86 18.11 -0.61
CA PHE A 14 -6.18 18.66 -0.30
C PHE A 14 -7.04 17.65 0.48
N SER A 15 -7.99 18.17 1.25
CA SER A 15 -9.02 17.41 1.98
C SER A 15 -10.38 18.00 1.67
N THR A 16 -11.40 17.15 1.64
CA THR A 16 -12.80 17.60 1.67
C THR A 16 -13.34 17.77 3.10
N GLY A 17 -12.53 17.47 4.13
CA GLY A 17 -12.86 17.64 5.54
C GLY A 17 -12.25 18.88 6.20
N ALA A 18 -12.69 19.18 7.42
CA ALA A 18 -12.23 20.34 8.20
C ALA A 18 -10.73 20.28 8.61
N SER A 19 -10.14 19.09 8.57
CA SER A 19 -8.70 18.89 8.82
C SER A 19 -8.19 17.67 8.05
N LEU A 20 -6.89 17.66 7.79
CA LEU A 20 -6.16 16.47 7.38
C LEU A 20 -5.61 15.78 8.64
N PRO A 21 -5.73 14.45 8.77
CA PRO A 21 -4.96 13.72 9.76
C PRO A 21 -3.47 14.01 9.55
N THR A 22 -2.69 14.14 10.61
CA THR A 22 -1.27 14.50 10.49
C THR A 22 -0.34 13.30 10.66
N ALA A 23 -0.87 12.15 11.07
CA ALA A 23 -0.05 10.97 11.28
C ALA A 23 0.41 10.37 9.94
N MET A 24 1.58 9.76 9.97
CA MET A 24 2.21 9.11 8.84
C MET A 24 2.65 7.72 9.27
N VAL A 25 2.35 6.73 8.46
CA VAL A 25 2.87 5.36 8.62
C VAL A 25 3.96 5.18 7.58
N SER A 26 5.16 4.87 8.05
CA SER A 26 6.31 4.59 7.19
C SER A 26 7.02 3.34 7.67
N GLY A 27 7.63 2.62 6.76
CA GLY A 27 8.36 1.42 7.12
C GLY A 27 9.19 0.88 5.97
N ASN A 28 9.71 -0.31 6.22
CA ASN A 28 10.49 -1.08 5.25
C ASN A 28 9.80 -2.43 5.03
N LEU A 29 9.50 -2.75 3.78
CA LEU A 29 8.96 -4.03 3.36
C LEU A 29 10.09 -4.94 2.90
N ALA A 30 10.38 -5.96 3.69
CA ALA A 30 11.24 -7.07 3.26
C ALA A 30 10.40 -8.09 2.49
N PHE A 31 10.86 -8.49 1.31
CA PHE A 31 10.23 -9.53 0.49
C PHE A 31 11.19 -10.70 0.26
N ALA A 32 10.80 -11.90 0.68
CA ALA A 32 11.66 -13.08 0.60
C ALA A 32 12.02 -13.48 -0.84
N GLY A 33 11.19 -13.12 -1.83
CA GLY A 33 11.47 -13.33 -3.25
C GLY A 33 12.44 -12.30 -3.86
N GLY A 34 13.10 -11.47 -3.03
CA GLY A 34 14.16 -10.57 -3.45
C GLY A 34 13.70 -9.12 -3.46
N ASP A 35 13.27 -8.64 -4.62
CA ASP A 35 12.94 -7.22 -4.82
C ASP A 35 11.54 -6.89 -4.29
N PRO A 36 11.36 -5.94 -3.35
CA PRO A 36 10.06 -5.46 -2.92
C PRO A 36 9.48 -4.33 -3.80
N LEU A 37 10.23 -3.82 -4.79
CA LEU A 37 9.79 -2.73 -5.67
C LEU A 37 8.44 -3.05 -6.32
N GLY A 38 7.53 -2.08 -6.34
CA GLY A 38 6.19 -2.24 -6.92
C GLY A 38 5.22 -3.04 -6.06
N ALA A 39 5.63 -3.53 -4.88
CA ALA A 39 4.69 -4.08 -3.92
C ALA A 39 3.73 -2.98 -3.42
N VAL A 40 2.48 -3.37 -3.16
CA VAL A 40 1.46 -2.52 -2.57
C VAL A 40 1.34 -2.85 -1.10
N VAL A 41 1.51 -1.86 -0.23
CA VAL A 41 1.24 -1.97 1.20
C VAL A 41 -0.09 -1.29 1.49
N GLY A 42 -0.96 -1.93 2.25
CA GLY A 42 -2.27 -1.43 2.63
C GLY A 42 -2.47 -1.40 4.14
N LEU A 43 -3.25 -0.43 4.62
CA LEU A 43 -3.72 -0.34 5.99
C LEU A 43 -5.23 -0.55 6.02
N SER A 44 -5.69 -1.47 6.87
CA SER A 44 -7.12 -1.74 7.06
C SER A 44 -7.47 -1.70 8.54
N ALA A 45 -8.51 -0.96 8.93
CA ALA A 45 -8.99 -0.94 10.31
C ALA A 45 -9.63 -2.27 10.74
N LYS A 46 -9.97 -3.13 9.78
CA LYS A 46 -10.58 -4.46 10.00
C LYS A 46 -9.75 -5.55 9.33
N LEU A 47 -9.90 -6.79 9.79
CA LEU A 47 -9.28 -7.94 9.15
C LEU A 47 -9.83 -8.08 7.71
N PRO A 48 -9.01 -7.88 6.67
CA PRO A 48 -9.48 -7.88 5.28
C PRO A 48 -9.82 -9.29 4.76
N PHE A 49 -9.43 -10.33 5.50
CA PHE A 49 -9.64 -11.74 5.14
C PHE A 49 -10.82 -12.37 5.89
N VAL A 50 -11.53 -11.59 6.73
CA VAL A 50 -12.65 -12.05 7.53
C VAL A 50 -13.82 -11.07 7.35
N GLY A 51 -14.82 -11.46 6.56
CA GLY A 51 -16.02 -10.66 6.28
C GLY A 51 -16.03 -10.00 4.91
N GLU A 52 -17.23 -9.65 4.42
CA GLU A 52 -17.42 -9.01 3.11
C GLU A 52 -17.14 -7.50 3.17
N GLY A 53 -16.45 -6.98 2.15
CA GLY A 53 -16.48 -5.56 1.80
C GLY A 53 -15.62 -4.62 2.66
N HIS A 54 -14.33 -4.92 2.82
CA HIS A 54 -13.42 -3.99 3.49
C HIS A 54 -12.34 -3.47 2.54
N GLU A 55 -12.56 -2.25 2.06
CA GLU A 55 -11.57 -1.48 1.33
C GLU A 55 -10.52 -0.96 2.31
N PRO A 56 -9.21 -1.11 2.02
CA PRO A 56 -8.16 -0.52 2.83
C PRO A 56 -8.30 1.01 2.89
N GLU A 57 -8.09 1.57 4.08
CA GLU A 57 -8.21 3.02 4.30
C GLU A 57 -7.09 3.80 3.64
N ALA A 58 -5.94 3.16 3.45
CA ALA A 58 -4.78 3.75 2.80
C ALA A 58 -3.94 2.68 2.11
N PHE A 59 -3.30 3.12 1.02
CA PHE A 59 -2.33 2.33 0.28
C PHE A 59 -1.06 3.15 0.04
N ALA A 60 0.08 2.47 -0.03
CA ALA A 60 1.31 2.98 -0.60
C ALA A 60 1.93 1.95 -1.52
N ILE A 61 2.58 2.45 -2.56
CA ILE A 61 3.41 1.64 -3.43
C ILE A 61 4.84 1.73 -2.91
N VAL A 62 5.50 0.59 -2.79
CA VAL A 62 6.94 0.52 -2.50
C VAL A 62 7.68 1.01 -3.74
N THR A 63 8.29 2.19 -3.63
CA THR A 63 9.00 2.85 -4.74
C THR A 63 10.52 2.63 -4.71
N SER A 64 11.02 1.93 -3.69
CA SER A 64 12.43 1.62 -3.54
C SER A 64 12.68 0.11 -3.52
N PRO A 65 13.71 -0.40 -4.20
CA PRO A 65 14.19 -1.78 -4.04
C PRO A 65 14.62 -2.11 -2.61
N THR A 66 14.87 -1.09 -1.77
CA THR A 66 15.14 -1.29 -0.35
C THR A 66 13.87 -1.56 0.46
N GLY A 67 12.67 -1.52 -0.13
CA GLY A 67 11.41 -1.79 0.58
C GLY A 67 10.77 -0.56 1.24
N SER A 68 11.36 0.63 1.11
CA SER A 68 10.86 1.82 1.79
C SER A 68 9.49 2.26 1.26
N TYR A 69 8.56 2.54 2.16
CA TYR A 69 7.24 3.11 1.84
C TYR A 69 6.81 4.15 2.86
N SER A 70 5.89 5.02 2.44
CA SER A 70 5.24 5.98 3.33
C SER A 70 3.79 6.26 2.95
N MET A 71 2.95 6.41 3.96
CA MET A 71 1.53 6.73 3.88
C MET A 71 1.25 7.91 4.80
N PRO A 72 1.18 9.14 4.27
CA PRO A 72 0.78 10.30 5.06
C PRO A 72 -0.74 10.34 5.26
N TYR A 73 -1.20 11.21 6.16
CA TYR A 73 -2.61 11.52 6.39
C TYR A 73 -3.44 10.36 6.96
N ILE A 74 -2.83 9.55 7.81
CA ILE A 74 -3.49 8.43 8.49
C ILE A 74 -4.18 8.91 9.77
N ARG A 75 -5.40 8.45 10.01
CA ARG A 75 -6.11 8.72 11.27
C ARG A 75 -5.52 7.86 12.39
N PRO A 76 -5.39 8.36 13.63
CA PRO A 76 -5.00 7.52 14.75
C PRO A 76 -6.01 6.38 14.95
N GLY A 77 -5.51 5.15 15.10
CA GLY A 77 -6.36 3.97 15.23
C GLY A 77 -5.56 2.66 15.24
N THR A 78 -6.25 1.54 15.40
CA THR A 78 -5.68 0.20 15.27
C THR A 78 -5.86 -0.27 13.83
N TYR A 79 -4.75 -0.69 13.22
CA TYR A 79 -4.72 -1.10 11.82
C TYR A 79 -4.08 -2.48 11.67
N TRP A 80 -4.56 -3.22 10.69
CA TRP A 80 -3.92 -4.39 10.12
C TRP A 80 -3.11 -3.94 8.91
N VAL A 81 -1.83 -4.30 8.91
CA VAL A 81 -0.91 -4.03 7.80
C VAL A 81 -0.94 -5.20 6.83
N LEU A 82 -1.05 -4.89 5.55
CA LEU A 82 -1.13 -5.85 4.45
C LEU A 82 -0.06 -5.51 3.42
N ALA A 83 0.50 -6.51 2.78
CA ALA A 83 1.40 -6.30 1.66
C ALA A 83 1.10 -7.32 0.56
N PHE A 84 1.05 -6.83 -0.67
CA PHE A 84 0.76 -7.63 -1.85
C PHE A 84 1.81 -7.31 -2.92
N LYS A 85 2.31 -8.33 -3.59
CA LYS A 85 3.17 -8.18 -4.76
C LYS A 85 2.74 -9.20 -5.79
N ASP A 86 2.45 -8.72 -6.99
CA ASP A 86 2.32 -9.58 -8.16
C ASP A 86 3.73 -9.99 -8.60
N VAL A 87 4.04 -11.28 -8.46
CA VAL A 87 5.37 -11.84 -8.73
C VAL A 87 5.43 -12.44 -10.13
N ASN A 88 4.29 -12.89 -10.67
CA ASN A 88 4.18 -13.54 -11.97
C ASN A 88 3.72 -12.59 -13.08
N GLY A 89 3.35 -11.35 -12.75
CA GLY A 89 3.02 -10.30 -13.72
C GLY A 89 1.71 -10.54 -14.45
N ASP A 90 0.79 -11.31 -13.86
CA ASP A 90 -0.52 -11.59 -14.47
C ASP A 90 -1.58 -10.53 -14.15
N GLY A 91 -1.22 -9.53 -13.33
CA GLY A 91 -2.10 -8.46 -12.90
C GLY A 91 -3.06 -8.87 -11.78
N PHE A 92 -2.93 -10.08 -11.23
CA PHE A 92 -3.77 -10.60 -10.16
C PHE A 92 -2.94 -10.90 -8.92
N THR A 93 -3.36 -10.34 -7.78
CA THR A 93 -2.80 -10.74 -6.50
C THR A 93 -3.34 -12.11 -6.12
N THR A 94 -2.53 -13.14 -6.32
CA THR A 94 -2.82 -14.47 -5.79
C THR A 94 -2.16 -14.63 -4.42
N LEU A 95 -2.92 -15.11 -3.42
CA LEU A 95 -2.31 -15.64 -2.21
C LEU A 95 -1.52 -16.87 -2.65
N GLY A 96 -0.18 -16.81 -2.61
CA GLY A 96 0.72 -17.86 -3.06
C GLY A 96 0.15 -19.25 -2.80
N GLY A 97 -0.11 -19.99 -3.88
CA GLY A 97 -1.23 -20.93 -3.96
C GLY A 97 -1.41 -21.90 -2.79
N VAL A 98 -2.63 -21.96 -2.27
CA VAL A 98 -3.14 -23.07 -1.44
C VAL A 98 -3.35 -24.37 -2.22
N ASN A 99 -2.76 -24.55 -3.41
CA ASN A 99 -3.07 -25.68 -4.31
C ASN A 99 -1.87 -26.28 -5.07
N ARG A 100 -0.78 -26.67 -4.40
CA ARG A 100 0.20 -27.64 -4.99
C ARG A 100 0.81 -28.66 -4.01
N CYS A 101 0.06 -29.13 -3.01
CA CYS A 101 0.23 -30.51 -2.57
C CYS A 101 -0.57 -31.41 -3.53
N ARG A 102 -0.06 -31.67 -4.73
CA ARG A 102 -0.47 -32.89 -5.45
C ARG A 102 0.27 -34.05 -4.77
N PRO A 103 -0.41 -35.08 -4.25
CA PRO A 103 0.31 -36.29 -3.85
C PRO A 103 0.96 -36.85 -5.11
N ALA A 104 2.26 -37.10 -5.04
CA ALA A 104 2.99 -37.82 -6.07
C ALA A 104 2.28 -39.16 -6.30
N ARG A 105 1.99 -39.46 -7.57
CA ARG A 105 1.58 -40.80 -8.02
C ARG A 105 2.66 -41.33 -8.95
#